data_AF-A0A0M3IR90-F1
#
_entry.id   AF-A0A0M3IR90-F1
#
_cell.length_a   1.000
_cell.length_b   1.000
_cell.length_c   1.000
_cell.angle_alpha   90.00
_cell.angle_beta   90.00
_cell.angle_gamma   90.00
#
_symmetry.space_group_name_H-M   'P 1'
#
loop_
_entity.id
_entity.type
_entity.pdbx_description
1 polymer ?
#
loop_
_entity_poly.entity_id
_entity_poly.type
_entity_poly.pdbx_seq_one_letter_code
_entity_poly.pdbx_strand_id
1 'polypeptide(L)'
;MKCLLALTLFIALSSALFEIDELEKMITNPIDLATLEILDDDKYSPRWKIQQQVNEIVAKQPQTVQNTYNMLLQNKNAKKQAKLERRLQWLRMRGASSAVLIAKQKLYDIDNDLSLSEIQADQQKAQVKSNLSAIDFMMLNKD
;
A
#
# COMPACT_ATOMS: atom_id res chain seq x y z
N MET A 1 -34.83 -11.89 -26.61
CA MET A 1 -33.53 -12.37 -26.13
C MET A 1 -32.93 -11.26 -25.27
N LYS A 2 -32.83 -11.48 -23.95
CA LYS A 2 -32.42 -10.46 -22.97
C LYS A 2 -30.89 -10.38 -22.96
N CYS A 3 -30.34 -9.23 -23.35
CA CYS A 3 -28.90 -8.96 -23.23
C CYS A 3 -28.51 -8.94 -21.76
N LEU A 4 -27.69 -9.91 -21.35
CA LEU A 4 -26.98 -9.87 -20.08
C LEU A 4 -25.90 -8.77 -20.16
N LEU A 5 -26.18 -7.63 -19.54
CA LEU A 5 -25.17 -6.64 -19.21
C LEU A 5 -24.25 -7.26 -18.15
N ALA A 6 -23.08 -7.75 -18.59
CA ALA A 6 -22.00 -8.14 -17.71
C ALA A 6 -21.43 -6.87 -17.07
N LEU A 7 -21.91 -6.53 -15.87
CA LEU A 7 -21.31 -5.52 -15.02
C LEU A 7 -19.97 -6.10 -14.52
N THR A 8 -18.88 -5.78 -15.22
CA THR A 8 -17.53 -6.07 -14.74
C THR A 8 -17.29 -5.23 -13.49
N LEU A 9 -17.55 -5.83 -12.33
CA LEU A 9 -17.15 -5.32 -11.03
C LEU A 9 -15.63 -5.27 -11.03
N PHE A 10 -15.06 -4.08 -11.20
CA PHE A 10 -13.65 -3.84 -10.90
C PHE A 10 -13.47 -4.10 -9.41
N ILE A 11 -13.00 -5.30 -9.07
CA ILE A 11 -12.44 -5.57 -7.75
C ILE A 11 -11.20 -4.69 -7.68
N ALA A 12 -11.33 -3.53 -7.04
CA ALA A 12 -10.19 -2.72 -6.69
C ALA A 12 -9.30 -3.59 -5.79
N LEU A 13 -8.19 -4.08 -6.34
CA LEU A 13 -7.12 -4.65 -5.52
C LEU A 13 -6.61 -3.53 -4.61
N SER A 14 -7.17 -3.49 -3.41
CA SER A 14 -6.75 -2.59 -2.34
C SER A 14 -5.39 -3.04 -1.83
N SER A 15 -4.34 -2.39 -2.31
CA SER A 15 -3.05 -2.31 -1.64
C SER A 15 -2.56 -0.88 -1.76
N ALA A 16 -2.56 -0.15 -0.65
CA ALA A 16 -2.00 1.19 -0.57
C ALA A 16 -0.49 1.15 -0.81
N LEU A 17 -0.03 1.82 -1.86
CA LEU A 17 0.61 3.12 -1.70
C LEU A 17 0.01 3.96 -2.82
N PHE A 18 -0.51 5.14 -2.50
CA PHE A 18 -1.18 6.00 -3.46
C PHE A 18 -0.22 6.64 -4.47
N GLU A 19 1.08 6.25 -4.44
CA GLU A 19 2.17 6.69 -5.32
C GLU A 19 1.95 8.14 -5.78
N ILE A 20 1.64 9.03 -4.82
CA ILE A 20 1.15 10.38 -5.07
C ILE A 20 2.22 11.17 -5.80
N ASP A 21 3.48 11.06 -5.35
CA ASP A 21 4.67 11.54 -6.05
C ASP A 21 4.71 11.18 -7.54
N GLU A 22 4.28 9.97 -7.90
CA GLU A 22 4.30 9.52 -9.29
C GLU A 22 3.15 10.14 -10.08
N LEU A 23 1.97 10.32 -9.46
CA LEU A 23 0.86 11.04 -10.08
C LEU A 23 1.20 12.52 -10.31
N GLU A 24 1.85 13.17 -9.34
CA GLU A 24 2.29 14.57 -9.45
C GLU A 24 3.22 14.79 -10.63
N LYS A 25 4.13 13.85 -10.90
CA LYS A 25 5.02 13.91 -12.08
C LYS A 25 4.29 13.78 -13.42
N MET A 26 3.05 13.27 -13.43
CA MET A 26 2.28 13.02 -14.64
C MET A 26 1.27 14.13 -14.96
N ILE A 27 1.01 15.04 -14.02
CA ILE A 27 -0.02 16.09 -14.17
C ILE A 27 0.59 17.49 -14.09
N THR A 28 -0.13 18.49 -14.60
CA THR A 28 0.33 19.88 -14.62
C THR A 28 -0.65 20.88 -14.04
N ASN A 29 -1.83 20.42 -13.58
CA ASN A 29 -2.83 21.29 -12.99
C ASN A 29 -2.38 21.72 -11.58
N PRO A 30 -2.17 23.02 -11.31
CA PRO A 30 -1.63 23.47 -10.03
C PRO A 30 -2.57 23.24 -8.84
N ILE A 31 -3.88 23.24 -9.06
CA ILE A 31 -4.87 22.99 -7.99
C ILE A 31 -4.85 21.52 -7.59
N ASP A 32 -4.80 20.62 -8.58
CA ASP A 32 -4.71 19.18 -8.32
C ASP A 32 -3.36 18.85 -7.64
N LEU A 33 -2.25 19.45 -8.09
CA LEU A 33 -0.93 19.28 -7.45
C LEU A 33 -0.92 19.73 -5.99
N ALA A 34 -1.43 20.92 -5.69
CA ALA A 34 -1.52 21.39 -4.30
C ALA A 34 -2.42 20.49 -3.44
N THR A 35 -3.47 19.90 -4.04
CA THR A 35 -4.32 18.94 -3.33
C THR A 35 -3.58 17.64 -3.05
N LEU A 36 -2.79 17.14 -4.01
CA LEU A 36 -1.98 15.93 -3.84
C LEU A 36 -0.93 16.10 -2.74
N GLU A 37 -0.25 17.24 -2.67
CA GLU A 37 0.72 17.55 -1.61
C GLU A 37 0.08 17.50 -0.21
N ILE A 38 -1.10 18.12 -0.04
CA ILE A 38 -1.86 18.06 1.21
C ILE A 38 -2.24 16.62 1.57
N LEU A 39 -2.60 15.80 0.57
CA LEU A 39 -3.00 14.41 0.78
C LEU A 39 -1.81 13.51 1.14
N ASP A 40 -0.63 13.78 0.59
CA ASP A 40 0.60 13.04 0.92
C ASP A 40 1.06 13.35 2.36
N ASP A 41 0.88 14.59 2.81
CA ASP A 41 1.17 15.01 4.18
C ASP A 41 0.10 14.58 5.21
N ASP A 42 -1.07 14.08 4.79
CA ASP A 42 -2.14 13.68 5.72
C ASP A 42 -1.86 12.32 6.38
N LYS A 43 -1.23 12.39 7.55
CA LYS A 43 -0.90 11.21 8.37
C LYS A 43 -2.02 10.71 9.26
N TYR A 44 -3.14 11.44 9.33
CA TYR A 44 -4.19 11.23 10.34
C TYR A 44 -5.47 10.66 9.76
N SER A 45 -5.80 10.97 8.51
CA SER A 45 -6.95 10.36 7.86
C SER A 45 -6.71 8.86 7.59
N PRO A 46 -7.78 8.04 7.66
CA PRO A 46 -7.73 6.70 7.11
C PRO A 46 -7.32 6.72 5.64
N ARG A 47 -6.43 5.81 5.26
CA ARG A 47 -5.90 5.69 3.90
C ARG A 47 -6.98 5.51 2.83
N TRP A 48 -8.10 4.85 3.12
CA TRP A 48 -9.21 4.71 2.16
C TRP A 48 -9.80 6.07 1.75
N LYS A 49 -9.80 7.05 2.66
CA LYS A 49 -10.31 8.39 2.39
C LYS A 49 -9.35 9.14 1.46
N ILE A 50 -8.06 9.05 1.73
CA ILE A 50 -7.00 9.59 0.86
C ILE A 50 -7.11 8.94 -0.54
N GLN A 51 -7.27 7.62 -0.59
CA GLN A 51 -7.44 6.89 -1.85
C GLN A 51 -8.61 7.41 -2.69
N GLN A 52 -9.74 7.68 -2.05
CA GLN A 52 -10.92 8.20 -2.73
C GLN A 52 -10.60 9.55 -3.39
N GLN A 53 -9.95 10.47 -2.68
CA GLN A 53 -9.62 11.80 -3.20
C GLN A 53 -8.58 11.74 -4.32
N VAL A 54 -7.57 10.87 -4.19
CA VAL A 54 -6.60 10.61 -5.26
C VAL A 54 -7.31 10.05 -6.51
N ASN A 55 -8.22 9.09 -6.35
CA ASN A 55 -8.99 8.53 -7.47
C ASN A 55 -9.85 9.59 -8.17
N GLU A 56 -10.42 10.54 -7.43
CA GLU A 56 -11.17 11.67 -8.01
C GLU A 56 -10.26 12.57 -8.85
N ILE A 57 -9.02 12.80 -8.45
CA ILE A 57 -8.03 13.55 -9.24
C ILE A 57 -7.64 12.78 -10.49
N VAL A 58 -7.34 11.49 -10.36
CA VAL A 58 -7.00 10.60 -11.49
C VAL A 58 -8.11 10.57 -12.53
N ALA A 59 -9.37 10.47 -12.10
CA ALA A 59 -10.53 10.42 -13.00
C ALA A 59 -10.69 11.67 -13.89
N LYS A 60 -10.13 12.82 -13.48
CA LYS A 60 -10.12 14.06 -14.27
C LYS A 60 -9.01 14.09 -15.32
N GLN A 61 -8.01 13.21 -15.23
CA GLN A 61 -6.83 13.24 -16.10
C GLN A 61 -7.10 12.60 -17.46
N PRO A 62 -6.28 12.89 -18.49
CA PRO A 62 -6.33 12.17 -19.76
C PRO A 62 -6.19 10.66 -19.57
N GLN A 63 -6.85 9.88 -20.44
CA GLN A 63 -6.86 8.41 -20.35
C GLN A 63 -5.44 7.79 -20.32
N THR A 64 -4.48 8.43 -21.00
CA THR A 64 -3.07 8.01 -21.00
C THR A 64 -2.44 8.09 -19.61
N VAL A 65 -2.72 9.15 -18.85
CA VAL A 65 -2.26 9.33 -17.47
C VAL A 65 -2.94 8.30 -16.56
N GLN A 66 -4.27 8.15 -16.67
CA GLN A 66 -5.02 7.15 -15.90
C GLN A 66 -4.46 5.74 -16.08
N ASN A 67 -4.24 5.32 -17.33
CA ASN A 67 -3.71 3.99 -17.65
C ASN A 67 -2.30 3.79 -17.11
N THR A 68 -1.44 4.80 -17.27
CA THR A 68 -0.05 4.75 -16.80
C THR A 68 0.02 4.62 -15.28
N TYR A 69 -0.76 5.44 -14.58
CA TYR A 69 -0.84 5.42 -13.12
C TYR A 69 -1.38 4.09 -12.60
N ASN A 70 -2.46 3.56 -13.19
CA ASN A 70 -3.01 2.24 -12.81
C ASN A 70 -2.00 1.10 -13.02
N MET A 71 -1.26 1.11 -14.13
CA MET A 71 -0.20 0.12 -14.39
C MET A 71 0.94 0.24 -13.37
N LEU A 72 1.30 1.45 -12.98
CA LEU A 72 2.32 1.69 -11.94
C LEU A 72 1.88 1.09 -10.61
N LEU A 73 0.65 1.34 -10.18
CA LEU A 73 0.09 0.77 -8.94
C LEU A 73 0.12 -0.76 -8.96
N GLN A 74 -0.33 -1.39 -10.05
CA GLN A 74 -0.29 -2.85 -10.21
C GLN A 74 1.14 -3.40 -10.07
N ASN A 75 2.11 -2.76 -10.72
CA ASN A 75 3.52 -3.17 -10.66
C ASN A 75 4.13 -3.02 -9.26
N LYS A 76 3.85 -1.90 -8.58
CA LYS A 76 4.33 -1.67 -7.20
C LYS A 76 3.75 -2.71 -6.23
N ASN A 77 2.48 -3.04 -6.39
CA ASN A 77 1.80 -4.04 -5.56
C ASN A 77 2.36 -5.44 -5.79
N ALA A 78 2.55 -5.85 -7.05
CA ALA A 78 3.21 -7.11 -7.38
C ALA A 78 4.63 -7.18 -6.79
N LYS A 79 5.40 -6.09 -6.88
CA LYS A 79 6.76 -6.01 -6.33
C LYS A 79 6.78 -6.12 -4.79
N LYS A 80 5.83 -5.48 -4.10
CA LYS A 80 5.67 -5.58 -2.64
C LYS A 80 5.36 -7.01 -2.20
N GLN A 81 4.40 -7.66 -2.85
CA GLN A 81 4.03 -9.05 -2.56
C GLN A 81 5.23 -9.99 -2.78
N ALA A 82 5.92 -9.87 -3.92
CA ALA A 82 7.11 -10.67 -4.20
C ALA A 82 8.25 -10.42 -3.17
N LYS A 83 8.39 -9.17 -2.68
CA LYS A 83 9.36 -8.83 -1.63
C LYS A 83 9.01 -9.51 -0.30
N LEU A 84 7.72 -9.54 0.07
CA LEU A 84 7.25 -10.26 1.24
C LEU A 84 7.55 -11.76 1.14
N GLU A 85 7.15 -12.40 0.05
CA GLU A 85 7.34 -13.85 -0.16
C GLU A 85 8.80 -14.26 -0.10
N ARG A 86 9.66 -13.53 -0.82
CA ARG A 86 11.11 -13.72 -0.79
C ARG A 86 11.66 -13.58 0.63
N ARG A 87 11.19 -12.58 1.38
CA ARG A 87 11.65 -12.33 2.75
C ARG A 87 11.21 -13.45 3.69
N LEU A 88 9.97 -13.92 3.58
CA LEU A 88 9.49 -15.06 4.37
C LEU A 88 10.27 -16.33 4.07
N GLN A 89 10.59 -16.61 2.80
CA GLN A 89 11.43 -17.74 2.42
C GLN A 89 12.83 -17.63 3.03
N TRP A 90 13.47 -16.45 2.94
CA TRP A 90 14.78 -16.21 3.54
C TRP A 90 14.77 -16.42 5.05
N LEU A 91 13.74 -15.93 5.76
CA LEU A 91 13.58 -16.11 7.20
C LEU A 91 13.44 -17.60 7.56
N ARG A 92 12.63 -18.36 6.81
CA ARG A 92 12.48 -19.82 7.00
C ARG A 92 13.82 -20.55 6.83
N MET A 93 14.57 -20.22 5.78
CA MET A 93 15.90 -20.82 5.53
C MET A 93 16.93 -20.51 6.63
N ARG A 94 16.76 -19.39 7.35
CA ARG A 94 17.60 -18.99 8.48
C ARG A 94 17.15 -19.60 9.82
N GLY A 95 16.11 -20.43 9.82
CA GLY A 95 15.55 -21.00 11.05
C GLY A 95 14.84 -19.97 11.93
N ALA A 96 14.26 -18.91 11.33
CA ALA A 96 13.47 -17.94 12.08
C ALA A 96 12.28 -18.61 12.78
N SER A 97 11.96 -18.12 13.98
CA SER A 97 10.81 -18.62 14.76
C SER A 97 9.48 -18.32 14.05
N SER A 98 8.43 -19.05 14.42
CA SER A 98 7.06 -18.76 13.97
C SER A 98 6.64 -17.33 14.32
N ALA A 99 7.06 -16.82 15.48
CA ALA A 99 6.79 -15.46 15.91
C ALA A 99 7.34 -14.42 14.92
N VAL A 100 8.56 -14.62 14.39
CA VAL A 100 9.16 -13.73 13.38
C VAL A 100 8.40 -13.79 12.06
N LEU A 101 8.01 -14.98 11.61
CA LEU A 101 7.25 -15.14 10.37
C LEU A 101 5.87 -14.47 10.45
N ILE A 102 5.17 -14.67 11.57
CA ILE A 102 3.86 -14.05 11.86
C ILE A 102 4.01 -12.54 11.93
N ALA A 103 5.01 -12.04 12.67
CA ALA A 103 5.28 -10.61 12.75
C ALA A 103 5.56 -10.01 11.37
N LYS A 104 6.34 -10.68 10.52
CA LYS A 104 6.63 -10.19 9.18
C LYS A 104 5.39 -10.08 8.30
N GLN A 105 4.51 -11.08 8.34
CA GLN A 105 3.24 -11.04 7.63
C GLN A 105 2.36 -9.91 8.17
N LYS A 106 2.21 -9.80 9.50
CA LYS A 106 1.37 -8.78 10.12
C LYS A 106 1.83 -7.35 9.81
N LEU A 107 3.15 -7.10 9.75
CA LEU A 107 3.67 -5.80 9.34
C LEU A 107 3.27 -5.47 7.89
N TYR A 108 3.31 -6.45 6.99
CA TYR A 108 2.83 -6.27 5.62
C TYR A 108 1.32 -6.01 5.57
N ASP A 109 0.53 -6.73 6.36
CA ASP A 109 -0.92 -6.53 6.39
C ASP A 109 -1.27 -5.12 6.89
N ILE A 110 -0.59 -4.62 7.93
CA ILE A 110 -0.75 -3.24 8.44
C ILE A 110 -0.36 -2.18 7.39
N ASP A 111 0.69 -2.43 6.60
CA ASP A 111 1.09 -1.54 5.50
C ASP A 111 0.03 -1.44 4.41
N ASN A 112 -0.77 -2.50 4.21
CA ASN A 112 -1.79 -2.57 3.17
C ASN A 112 -3.22 -2.31 3.68
N ASP A 113 -3.41 -2.15 4.99
CA ASP A 113 -4.71 -1.84 5.58
C ASP A 113 -5.10 -0.38 5.30
N LEU A 114 -6.11 -0.20 4.45
CA LEU A 114 -6.65 1.10 4.09
C LEU A 114 -7.50 1.74 5.20
N SER A 115 -7.95 0.96 6.19
CA SER A 115 -8.74 1.47 7.30
C SER A 115 -7.91 2.30 8.28
N LEU A 116 -6.59 2.11 8.28
CA LEU A 116 -5.66 2.79 9.16
C LEU A 116 -5.14 4.08 8.54
N SER A 117 -4.89 5.08 9.40
CA SER A 117 -4.00 6.18 9.08
C SER A 117 -2.53 5.77 9.19
N GLU A 118 -1.60 6.63 8.71
CA GLU A 118 -0.17 6.39 8.88
C GLU A 118 0.22 6.26 10.35
N ILE A 119 -0.25 7.18 11.20
CA ILE A 119 0.05 7.16 12.63
C ILE A 119 -0.48 5.88 13.30
N GLN A 120 -1.70 5.46 12.95
CA GLN A 120 -2.27 4.23 13.50
C GLN A 120 -1.50 2.99 13.06
N ALA A 121 -1.12 2.93 11.78
CA ALA A 121 -0.31 1.83 11.26
C ALA A 121 1.06 1.77 11.96
N ASP A 122 1.72 2.90 12.17
CA ASP A 122 3.03 2.94 12.83
C ASP A 122 2.95 2.52 14.30
N GLN A 123 1.90 2.94 15.02
CA GLN A 123 1.61 2.44 16.37
C GLN A 123 1.43 0.92 16.38
N GLN A 124 0.64 0.38 15.46
CA GLN A 124 0.43 -1.07 15.37
C GLN A 124 1.71 -1.82 15.00
N LYS A 125 2.53 -1.29 14.08
CA LYS A 125 3.84 -1.88 13.74
C LYS A 125 4.77 -1.88 14.94
N ALA A 126 4.82 -0.80 15.71
CA ALA A 126 5.61 -0.71 16.92
C ALA A 126 5.18 -1.79 17.93
N GLN A 127 3.87 -1.97 18.13
CA GLN A 127 3.33 -3.01 19.00
C GLN A 127 3.68 -4.44 18.52
N VAL A 128 3.61 -4.70 17.22
CA VAL A 128 4.03 -6.00 16.65
C VAL A 128 5.50 -6.26 16.96
N LYS A 129 6.35 -5.26 16.80
CA LYS A 129 7.79 -5.37 17.05
C LYS A 129 8.12 -5.53 18.54
N SER A 130 7.41 -4.84 19.43
CA SER A 130 7.65 -4.92 20.88
C SER A 130 7.29 -6.27 21.49
N ASN A 131 6.43 -7.05 20.83
CA ASN A 131 6.04 -8.38 21.28
C ASN A 131 7.07 -9.48 20.94
N LEU A 132 8.16 -9.12 20.26
CA LEU A 132 9.23 -10.05 19.91
C LEU A 132 10.32 -10.09 20.98
N SER A 133 10.96 -11.26 21.12
CA SER A 133 12.22 -11.35 21.85
C SER A 133 13.30 -10.50 21.16
N ALA A 134 14.37 -10.14 21.88
CA ALA A 134 15.48 -9.38 21.28
C ALA A 134 16.10 -10.11 20.07
N ILE A 135 16.24 -11.44 20.15
CA ILE A 135 16.78 -12.28 19.06
C ILE A 135 15.83 -12.27 17.86
N ASP A 136 14.52 -12.44 18.10
CA ASP A 136 13.52 -12.42 17.03
C ASP A 136 13.41 -11.05 16.37
N PHE A 137 13.49 -9.97 17.17
CA PHE A 137 13.52 -8.60 16.66
C PHE A 137 14.75 -8.37 15.76
N MET A 138 15.94 -8.83 16.17
CA MET A 138 17.14 -8.75 15.34
C MET A 138 16.98 -9.56 14.05
N MET A 139 16.45 -10.79 14.13
CA MET A 139 16.20 -11.63 12.97
C MET A 139 15.23 -10.96 11.97
N LEU A 140 14.15 -10.36 12.48
CA LEU A 140 13.15 -9.66 11.67
C LEU A 140 13.77 -8.51 10.86
N ASN A 141 14.64 -7.71 11.49
CA ASN A 141 15.22 -6.48 10.91
C ASN A 141 16.56 -6.67 10.19
N LYS A 142 17.12 -7.88 10.14
CA LYS A 142 18.41 -8.14 9.48
C LYS A 142 18.29 -8.11 7.96
N ASP A 143 18.95 -7.20 7.26
CA ASP A 143 18.91 -7.14 5.79
C ASP A 143 19.54 -8.37 5.11
#